data_AF-A0A7S7NQB4-F1
#
_entry.id   AF-A0A7S7NQB4-F1
#
_cell.length_a   1.000
_cell.length_b   1.000
_cell.length_c   1.000
_cell.angle_alpha   90.00
_cell.angle_beta   90.00
_cell.angle_gamma   90.00
#
_symmetry.space_group_name_H-M   'P 1'
#
loop_
_entity.id
_entity.type
_entity.pdbx_description
1 polymer ?
#
loop_
_entity_poly.entity_id
_entity_poly.type
_entity_poly.pdbx_seq_one_letter_code
_entity_poly.pdbx_strand_id
1 'polypeptide(L)'
;MKPITRNLGWKLASLGAAFVIWLVVTGARELTTSITVPVQYRNIPKNLEISSDIMEQVHLVLRGPSPLLSRLSPSAMPLIVDLSEVRTPGQRTFTLDRRNVNLPAGVTLERAVPAQLQIRMETRSSRDVPVKPQFENIPEGMQVKSAEVSPAKLTVIGPQSRVRHIQEVLTDAVDLRMLDAKGNAASTAYSGDAQVNFTTSPAVTIHVTLAPK
;
A
#
# COMPACT_ATOMS: atom_id res chain seq x y z
N MET A 1 -54.99 49.31 29.90
CA MET A 1 -54.05 48.23 29.52
C MET A 1 -53.61 48.37 28.05
N LYS A 2 -52.64 49.22 27.71
CA LYS A 2 -51.98 49.25 26.37
C LYS A 2 -50.54 49.83 26.44
N PRO A 3 -49.53 49.12 26.98
CA PRO A 3 -48.13 49.55 26.87
C PRO A 3 -47.31 48.73 25.87
N ILE A 4 -47.94 47.91 25.02
CA ILE A 4 -47.24 46.95 24.16
C ILE A 4 -46.81 47.52 22.79
N THR A 5 -47.50 48.55 22.27
CA THR A 5 -47.26 49.05 20.90
C THR A 5 -46.24 50.19 20.78
N ARG A 6 -45.71 50.71 21.90
CA ARG A 6 -44.67 51.76 21.86
C ARG A 6 -43.31 51.12 21.55
N ASN A 7 -42.61 51.66 20.55
CA ASN A 7 -41.32 51.19 20.02
C ASN A 7 -41.35 49.80 19.36
N LEU A 8 -42.42 49.49 18.63
CA LEU A 8 -42.59 48.20 17.97
C LEU A 8 -41.47 47.87 16.96
N GLY A 9 -40.95 48.87 16.24
CA GLY A 9 -39.85 48.71 15.29
C GLY A 9 -38.54 48.21 15.92
N TRP A 10 -38.13 48.81 17.04
CA TRP A 10 -36.91 48.39 17.76
C TRP A 10 -37.04 47.00 18.38
N LYS A 11 -38.23 46.63 18.85
CA LYS A 11 -38.51 45.28 19.37
C LYS A 11 -38.44 44.22 18.27
N LEU A 12 -39.01 44.51 17.10
CA LEU A 12 -38.93 43.63 15.93
C LEU A 12 -37.49 43.51 15.41
N ALA A 13 -36.73 44.60 15.38
CA ALA A 13 -35.32 44.57 15.02
C ALA A 13 -34.49 43.73 15.99
N SER A 14 -34.70 43.87 17.30
CA SER A 14 -34.01 43.04 18.30
C SER A 14 -34.39 41.56 18.19
N LEU A 15 -35.65 41.26 17.88
CA LEU A 15 -36.11 39.89 17.71
C LEU A 15 -35.54 39.26 16.44
N GLY A 16 -35.46 40.02 15.33
CA GLY A 16 -34.82 39.59 14.10
C GLY A 16 -33.33 39.34 14.28
N ALA A 17 -32.60 40.25 14.95
CA ALA A 17 -31.18 40.08 15.25
C ALA A 17 -30.94 38.84 16.14
N ALA A 18 -31.75 38.66 17.19
CA ALA A 18 -31.68 37.47 18.04
C ALA A 18 -31.96 36.19 17.25
N PHE A 19 -32.93 36.20 16.32
CA PHE A 19 -33.24 35.06 15.46
C PHE A 19 -32.08 34.73 14.50
N VAL A 20 -31.46 35.74 13.89
CA VAL A 20 -30.29 35.53 13.01
C VAL A 20 -29.10 34.97 13.81
N ILE A 21 -28.80 35.53 14.99
CA ILE A 21 -27.74 35.02 15.87
C ILE A 21 -28.05 33.59 16.31
N TRP A 22 -29.29 33.31 16.70
CA TRP A 22 -29.72 31.97 17.09
C TRP A 22 -29.59 30.96 15.94
N LEU A 23 -29.95 31.35 14.71
CA LEU A 23 -29.83 30.50 13.52
C LEU A 23 -28.36 30.22 13.19
N VAL A 24 -27.48 31.22 13.32
CA VAL A 24 -26.02 31.06 13.14
C VAL A 24 -25.43 30.12 14.20
N VAL A 25 -25.83 30.27 15.46
CA VAL A 25 -25.29 29.45 16.57
C VAL A 25 -25.82 28.02 16.55
N THR A 26 -27.10 27.81 16.25
CA THR A 26 -27.72 26.47 16.28
C THR A 26 -27.47 25.64 15.01
N GLY A 27 -27.17 26.28 13.88
CA GLY A 27 -26.83 25.60 12.62
C GLY A 27 -25.45 24.93 12.63
N ALA A 28 -24.56 25.31 13.54
CA ALA A 28 -23.19 24.79 13.64
C ALA A 28 -23.09 23.52 14.50
N ARG A 29 -23.99 22.54 14.32
CA ARG A 29 -23.81 21.22 14.96
C ARG A 29 -22.63 20.51 14.32
N GLU A 30 -21.53 20.46 15.04
CA GLU A 30 -20.38 19.63 14.68
C GLU A 30 -20.77 18.16 14.82
N LEU A 31 -20.59 17.40 13.73
CA LEU A 31 -20.73 15.95 13.73
C LEU A 31 -19.35 15.32 13.74
N THR A 32 -19.28 14.12 14.32
CA THR A 32 -18.10 13.24 14.21
C THR A 32 -18.44 12.11 13.24
N THR A 33 -17.60 11.90 12.24
CA THR A 33 -17.71 10.80 11.25
C THR A 33 -16.43 9.99 11.20
N SER A 34 -16.52 8.73 10.78
CA SER A 34 -15.36 7.87 10.55
C SER A 34 -15.27 7.52 9.07
N ILE A 35 -14.10 7.77 8.46
CA ILE A 35 -13.82 7.45 7.07
C ILE A 35 -12.57 6.58 6.95
N THR A 36 -12.51 5.73 5.93
CA THR A 36 -11.32 4.92 5.64
C THR A 36 -10.54 5.56 4.50
N VAL A 37 -9.27 5.91 4.75
CA VAL A 37 -8.40 6.54 3.75
C VAL A 37 -7.22 5.63 3.41
N PRO A 38 -6.71 5.66 2.17
CA PRO A 38 -5.50 4.94 1.82
C PRO A 38 -4.26 5.57 2.48
N VAL A 39 -3.27 4.75 2.79
CA VAL A 39 -1.98 5.18 3.33
C VAL A 39 -0.94 5.21 2.22
N GLN A 40 -0.17 6.29 2.17
CA GLN A 40 0.92 6.47 1.23
C GLN A 40 2.22 6.74 1.99
N TYR A 41 3.28 6.06 1.56
CA TYR A 41 4.62 6.22 2.11
C TYR A 41 5.43 7.11 1.17
N ARG A 42 6.00 8.20 1.70
CA ARG A 42 6.78 9.16 0.93
C ARG A 42 8.23 9.18 1.40
N ASN A 43 9.14 9.56 0.50
CA ASN A 43 10.56 9.75 0.78
C ASN A 43 11.25 8.49 1.34
N ILE A 44 10.93 7.31 0.81
CA ILE A 44 11.61 6.07 1.17
C ILE A 44 13.09 6.18 0.76
N PRO A 45 14.05 6.05 1.70
CA PRO A 45 15.48 6.12 1.38
C PRO A 45 15.89 5.02 0.40
N LYS A 46 16.69 5.35 -0.62
CA LYS A 46 17.07 4.40 -1.70
C LYS A 46 17.82 3.15 -1.22
N ASN A 47 18.48 3.24 -0.07
CA ASN A 47 19.25 2.16 0.54
C ASN A 47 18.45 1.32 1.55
N LEU A 48 17.18 1.67 1.80
CA LEU A 48 16.30 0.98 2.73
C LEU A 48 15.03 0.51 2.02
N GLU A 49 14.43 -0.54 2.56
CA GLU A 49 13.19 -1.12 2.07
C GLU A 49 12.30 -1.50 3.25
N ILE A 50 10.99 -1.33 3.09
CA ILE A 50 10.01 -1.67 4.13
C ILE A 50 9.89 -3.20 4.16
N SER A 51 10.23 -3.82 5.28
CA SER A 51 10.18 -5.28 5.44
C SER A 51 8.97 -5.76 6.24
N SER A 52 8.32 -4.87 6.99
CA SER A 52 7.04 -5.13 7.65
C SER A 52 5.88 -5.17 6.66
N ASP A 53 4.74 -5.68 7.11
CA ASP A 53 3.49 -5.57 6.36
C ASP A 53 3.14 -4.10 6.13
N ILE A 54 2.83 -3.79 4.88
CA ILE A 54 2.47 -2.45 4.45
C ILE A 54 1.01 -2.27 4.81
N MET A 55 0.71 -1.32 5.68
CA MET A 55 -0.66 -0.98 5.97
C MET A 55 -1.20 -0.10 4.84
N GLU A 56 -2.27 -0.56 4.20
CA GLU A 56 -2.85 0.08 3.01
C GLU A 56 -3.91 1.13 3.36
N GLN A 57 -4.58 0.99 4.51
CA GLN A 57 -5.72 1.81 4.90
C GLN A 57 -5.73 2.13 6.40
N VAL A 58 -6.29 3.30 6.75
CA VAL A 58 -6.49 3.77 8.14
C VAL A 58 -7.87 4.36 8.29
N HIS A 59 -8.48 4.16 9.46
CA HIS A 59 -9.73 4.84 9.80
C HIS A 59 -9.43 6.19 10.47
N LEU A 60 -9.95 7.26 9.90
CA LEU A 60 -9.87 8.61 10.46
C LEU A 60 -11.22 8.99 11.03
N VAL A 61 -11.23 9.39 12.29
CA VAL A 61 -12.37 10.00 12.97
C VAL A 61 -12.22 11.50 12.84
N LEU A 62 -13.16 12.12 12.13
CA LEU A 62 -13.14 13.51 11.74
C LEU A 62 -14.32 14.25 12.37
N ARG A 63 -14.09 15.48 12.80
CA ARG A 63 -15.12 16.35 13.37
C ARG A 63 -15.26 17.64 12.57
N GLY A 64 -16.49 18.03 12.27
CA GLY A 64 -16.77 19.28 11.55
C GLY A 64 -18.23 19.44 11.13
N PRO A 65 -18.55 20.47 10.33
CA PRO A 65 -19.89 20.70 9.81
C PRO A 65 -20.38 19.53 8.94
N SER A 66 -21.60 19.05 9.19
CA SER A 66 -22.22 17.95 8.44
C SER A 66 -22.09 18.06 6.91
N PRO A 67 -22.36 19.23 6.29
CA PRO A 67 -22.27 19.36 4.83
C PRO A 67 -20.85 19.28 4.28
N LEU A 68 -19.83 19.55 5.10
CA LEU A 68 -18.43 19.42 4.69
C LEU A 68 -17.98 17.96 4.80
N LEU A 69 -18.37 17.28 5.89
CA LEU A 69 -18.04 15.88 6.11
C LEU A 69 -18.62 14.96 5.03
N SER A 70 -19.85 15.23 4.58
CA SER A 70 -20.50 14.44 3.52
C SER A 70 -19.90 14.62 2.12
N ARG A 71 -19.13 15.70 1.91
CA ARG A 71 -18.44 15.98 0.64
C ARG A 71 -17.00 15.48 0.60
N LEU A 72 -16.49 14.94 1.71
CA LEU A 72 -15.14 14.38 1.76
C LEU A 72 -15.07 13.17 0.84
N SER A 73 -14.03 13.12 0.01
CA SER A 73 -13.72 11.97 -0.82
C SER A 73 -12.51 11.25 -0.23
N PRO A 74 -12.68 10.07 0.40
CA PRO A 74 -11.57 9.40 1.08
C PRO A 74 -10.40 9.03 0.16
N SER A 75 -10.66 8.76 -1.13
CA SER A 75 -9.63 8.44 -2.12
C SER A 75 -8.78 9.64 -2.52
N ALA A 76 -9.32 10.86 -2.43
CA ALA A 76 -8.60 12.09 -2.73
C ALA A 76 -7.77 12.63 -1.54
N MET A 77 -7.83 11.93 -0.39
CA MET A 77 -7.26 12.39 0.88
C MET A 77 -6.40 11.30 1.51
N PRO A 78 -5.30 10.90 0.86
CA PRO A 78 -4.41 9.89 1.41
C PRO A 78 -3.77 10.38 2.71
N LEU A 79 -3.57 9.46 3.64
CA LEU A 79 -2.73 9.68 4.80
C LEU A 79 -1.27 9.44 4.40
N ILE A 80 -0.42 10.45 4.55
CA ILE A 80 0.98 10.43 4.13
C ILE A 80 1.87 10.19 5.34
N VAL A 81 2.62 9.10 5.29
CA VAL A 81 3.71 8.79 6.22
C VAL A 81 5.03 9.18 5.55
N ASP A 82 5.71 10.18 6.11
CA ASP A 82 7.00 10.64 5.60
C ASP A 82 8.15 9.86 6.26
N LEU A 83 8.93 9.16 5.45
CA LEU A 83 10.04 8.33 5.90
C LEU A 83 11.42 9.00 5.76
N SER A 84 11.45 10.29 5.42
CA SER A 84 12.71 11.05 5.22
C SER A 84 13.61 11.13 6.46
N GLU A 85 13.04 11.06 7.66
CA GLU A 85 13.81 11.09 8.91
C GLU A 85 14.48 9.74 9.24
N VAL A 86 14.16 8.69 8.48
CA VAL A 86 14.76 7.37 8.72
C VAL A 86 16.02 7.20 7.88
N ARG A 87 17.14 7.02 8.57
CA ARG A 87 18.46 6.88 7.92
C ARG A 87 19.09 5.51 8.14
N THR A 88 18.62 4.78 9.15
CA THR A 88 19.19 3.51 9.58
C THR A 88 18.13 2.42 9.52
N PRO A 89 18.52 1.17 9.23
CA PRO A 89 17.62 0.03 9.36
C PRO A 89 17.16 -0.12 10.82
N GLY A 90 16.00 -0.73 11.01
CA GLY A 90 15.40 -0.95 12.31
C GLY A 90 13.90 -0.72 12.32
N GLN A 91 13.32 -0.83 13.51
CA GLN A 91 11.90 -0.62 13.74
C GLN A 91 11.68 0.80 14.24
N ARG A 92 10.72 1.51 13.64
CA ARG A 92 10.33 2.86 14.05
C ARG A 92 8.83 2.99 14.11
N THR A 93 8.36 3.77 15.08
CA THR A 93 6.95 4.06 15.28
C THR A 93 6.64 5.47 14.80
N PHE A 94 5.64 5.59 13.94
CA PHE A 94 5.13 6.84 13.39
C PHE A 94 3.76 7.13 13.99
N THR A 95 3.62 8.30 14.62
CA THR A 95 2.32 8.76 15.12
C THR A 95 1.54 9.39 13.98
N LEU A 96 0.28 8.98 13.82
CA LEU A 96 -0.63 9.53 12.82
C LEU A 96 -1.36 10.73 13.40
N ASP A 97 -1.03 11.91 12.91
CA ASP A 97 -1.60 13.17 13.35
C ASP A 97 -2.12 14.02 12.17
N ARG A 98 -2.61 15.22 12.49
CA ARG A 98 -3.21 16.14 11.51
C ARG A 98 -2.25 16.51 10.38
N ARG A 99 -0.93 16.51 10.60
CA ARG A 99 0.09 16.84 9.59
C ARG A 99 0.22 15.76 8.52
N ASN A 100 -0.22 14.54 8.82
CA ASN A 100 -0.17 13.42 7.88
C ASN A 100 -1.33 13.43 6.87
N VAL A 101 -2.36 14.27 7.04
CA VAL A 101 -3.55 14.26 6.19
C VAL A 101 -3.95 15.68 5.78
N ASN A 102 -4.19 15.89 4.48
CA ASN A 102 -4.64 17.17 3.98
C ASN A 102 -6.16 17.29 4.12
N LEU A 103 -6.61 17.96 5.17
CA LEU A 103 -8.03 18.12 5.51
C LEU A 103 -8.49 19.57 5.24
N PRO A 104 -9.70 19.77 4.67
CA PRO A 104 -10.20 21.10 4.36
C PRO A 104 -10.44 21.95 5.62
N ALA A 105 -10.54 23.26 5.43
CA ALA A 105 -10.86 24.19 6.51
C ALA A 105 -12.22 23.84 7.15
N GLY A 106 -12.29 23.91 8.49
CA GLY A 106 -13.49 23.56 9.25
C GLY A 106 -13.67 22.06 9.55
N VAL A 107 -12.81 21.18 9.01
CA VAL A 107 -12.74 19.77 9.41
C VAL A 107 -11.52 19.58 10.29
N THR A 108 -11.66 18.87 11.41
CA THR A 108 -10.60 18.54 12.38
C THR A 108 -10.39 17.03 12.44
N LEU A 109 -9.14 16.58 12.62
CA LEU A 109 -8.85 15.17 12.89
C LEU A 109 -8.97 14.96 14.38
N GLU A 110 -9.91 14.13 14.81
CA GLU A 110 -10.12 13.80 16.22
C GLU A 110 -9.23 12.63 16.65
N ARG A 111 -9.18 11.57 15.82
CA ARG A 111 -8.24 10.45 16.02
C ARG A 111 -8.04 9.64 14.75
N ALA A 112 -6.88 9.00 14.65
CA ALA A 112 -6.61 7.95 13.67
C ALA A 112 -6.65 6.58 14.37
N VAL A 113 -7.13 5.56 13.65
CA VAL A 113 -7.18 4.18 14.13
C VAL A 113 -6.56 3.27 13.07
N PRO A 114 -5.38 2.67 13.35
CA PRO A 114 -4.56 2.87 14.56
C PRO A 114 -3.97 4.29 14.65
N ALA A 115 -3.62 4.74 15.86
CA ALA A 115 -3.01 6.06 16.08
C ALA A 115 -1.50 6.08 15.80
N GLN A 116 -0.88 4.90 15.78
CA GLN A 116 0.55 4.73 15.58
C GLN A 116 0.80 3.56 14.65
N LEU A 117 1.79 3.70 13.78
CA LEU A 117 2.24 2.69 12.84
C LEU A 117 3.66 2.30 13.14
N GLN A 118 3.87 1.01 13.32
CA GLN A 118 5.20 0.46 13.52
C GLN A 118 5.72 -0.08 12.20
N ILE A 119 6.73 0.57 11.66
CA ILE A 119 7.32 0.24 10.37
C ILE A 119 8.71 -0.31 10.62
N ARG A 120 8.99 -1.48 10.06
CA ARG A 120 10.34 -2.07 10.07
C ARG A 120 10.98 -1.84 8.73
N MET A 121 12.17 -1.24 8.75
CA MET A 121 12.97 -1.02 7.56
C MET A 121 14.27 -1.82 7.63
N GLU A 122 14.67 -2.35 6.49
CA GLU A 122 15.91 -3.11 6.35
C GLU A 122 16.74 -2.55 5.20
N THR A 123 18.02 -2.86 5.22
CA THR A 123 18.91 -2.53 4.11
C THR A 123 18.39 -3.18 2.84
N ARG A 124 18.34 -2.41 1.77
CA ARG A 124 18.07 -2.91 0.43
C ARG A 124 19.28 -3.71 -0.05
N SER A 125 19.07 -4.99 -0.37
CA SER A 125 20.12 -5.90 -0.80
C SER A 125 19.79 -6.51 -2.15
N SER A 126 20.80 -6.71 -2.99
CA SER A 126 20.68 -7.51 -4.21
C SER A 126 21.50 -8.79 -4.10
N ARG A 127 21.06 -9.85 -4.77
CA ARG A 127 21.76 -11.13 -4.83
C ARG A 127 21.47 -11.86 -6.13
N ASP A 128 22.47 -12.49 -6.71
CA ASP A 128 22.29 -13.41 -7.82
C ASP A 128 21.92 -14.80 -7.31
N VAL A 129 20.77 -15.29 -7.77
CA VAL A 129 20.22 -16.59 -7.38
C VAL A 129 20.05 -17.48 -8.61
N PRO A 130 20.37 -18.78 -8.52
CA PRO A 130 20.19 -19.72 -9.62
C PRO A 130 18.70 -19.90 -9.96
N VAL A 131 18.43 -20.07 -11.25
CA VAL A 131 17.09 -20.38 -11.75
C VAL A 131 16.94 -21.88 -11.85
N LYS A 132 15.89 -22.42 -11.24
CA LYS A 132 15.56 -23.84 -11.28
C LYS A 132 14.27 -24.05 -12.08
N PRO A 133 14.33 -24.77 -13.20
CA PRO A 133 13.15 -24.99 -14.02
C PRO A 133 12.21 -25.97 -13.32
N GLN A 134 10.91 -25.68 -13.36
CA GLN A 134 9.86 -26.60 -12.91
C GLN A 134 9.24 -27.29 -14.12
N PHE A 135 9.10 -28.60 -14.05
CA PHE A 135 8.56 -29.43 -15.12
C PHE A 135 7.26 -30.10 -14.70
N GLU A 136 6.29 -30.14 -15.60
CA GLU A 136 5.05 -30.88 -15.43
C GLU A 136 4.79 -31.80 -16.62
N ASN A 137 3.97 -32.83 -16.40
CA ASN A 137 3.52 -33.77 -17.42
C ASN A 137 4.65 -34.40 -18.25
N ILE A 138 5.64 -35.02 -17.60
CA ILE A 138 6.69 -35.78 -18.31
C ILE A 138 6.02 -36.95 -19.08
N PRO A 139 6.26 -37.11 -20.39
CA PRO A 139 5.72 -38.22 -21.17
C PRO A 139 6.07 -39.59 -20.60
N GLU A 140 5.16 -40.57 -20.69
CA GLU A 140 5.39 -41.93 -20.21
C GLU A 140 6.61 -42.57 -20.90
N GLY A 141 7.47 -43.23 -20.11
CA GLY A 141 8.70 -43.85 -20.62
C GLY A 141 9.84 -42.87 -20.90
N MET A 142 9.69 -41.57 -20.61
CA MET A 142 10.75 -40.57 -20.72
C MET A 142 11.19 -40.02 -19.37
N GLN A 143 12.42 -39.52 -19.29
CA GLN A 143 13.01 -38.79 -18.18
C GLN A 143 13.79 -37.57 -18.69
N VAL A 144 13.86 -36.51 -17.86
CA VAL A 144 14.66 -35.34 -18.19
C VAL A 144 16.14 -35.70 -18.02
N LYS A 145 16.89 -35.73 -19.13
CA LYS A 145 18.33 -36.01 -19.12
C LYS A 145 19.13 -34.78 -18.73
N SER A 146 18.77 -33.64 -19.29
CA SER A 146 19.40 -32.35 -18.99
C SER A 146 18.43 -31.21 -19.27
N ALA A 147 18.56 -30.15 -18.47
CA ALA A 147 17.87 -28.90 -18.68
C ALA A 147 18.86 -27.75 -18.47
N GLU A 148 19.05 -26.94 -19.50
CA GLU A 148 19.89 -25.75 -19.44
C GLU A 148 18.99 -24.51 -19.46
N VAL A 149 19.12 -23.65 -18.44
CA VAL A 149 18.35 -22.41 -18.34
C VAL A 149 19.23 -21.23 -18.70
N SER A 150 18.74 -20.38 -19.60
CA SER A 150 19.40 -19.14 -20.01
C SER A 150 18.47 -17.95 -19.79
N PRO A 151 18.84 -16.98 -18.93
CA PRO A 151 20.02 -16.95 -18.05
C PRO A 151 19.95 -17.95 -16.89
N ALA A 152 21.10 -18.52 -16.50
CA ALA A 152 21.19 -19.50 -15.40
C ALA A 152 21.03 -18.88 -13.99
N LYS A 153 21.24 -17.57 -13.88
CA LYS A 153 21.10 -16.80 -12.64
C LYS A 153 20.31 -15.52 -12.92
N LEU A 154 19.50 -15.13 -11.95
CA LEU A 154 18.77 -13.86 -11.96
C LEU A 154 19.11 -13.07 -10.71
N THR A 155 19.20 -11.75 -10.86
CA THR A 155 19.44 -10.84 -9.75
C THR A 155 18.12 -10.46 -9.08
N VAL A 156 17.94 -10.89 -7.83
CA VAL A 156 16.83 -10.50 -6.96
C VAL A 156 17.22 -9.32 -6.09
N ILE A 157 16.27 -8.43 -5.80
CA ILE A 157 16.45 -7.24 -4.97
C ILE A 157 15.27 -7.06 -4.02
N GLY A 158 15.54 -6.70 -2.77
CA GLY A 158 14.52 -6.54 -1.73
C GLY A 158 15.13 -6.32 -0.34
N PRO A 159 14.31 -6.47 0.73
CA PRO A 159 14.78 -6.47 2.11
C PRO A 159 15.85 -7.53 2.36
N GLN A 160 16.94 -7.14 3.03
CA GLN A 160 18.10 -8.02 3.26
C GLN A 160 17.74 -9.35 3.92
N SER A 161 16.76 -9.40 4.84
CA SER A 161 16.30 -10.68 5.40
C SER A 161 15.71 -11.57 4.32
N ARG A 162 14.72 -11.11 3.55
CA ARG A 162 14.01 -11.91 2.53
C ARG A 162 14.93 -12.39 1.42
N VAL A 163 15.77 -11.50 0.89
CA VAL A 163 16.76 -11.84 -0.15
C VAL A 163 17.75 -12.91 0.33
N ARG A 164 18.11 -12.92 1.62
CA ARG A 164 18.99 -13.97 2.19
C ARG A 164 18.32 -15.35 2.24
N HIS A 165 17.00 -15.40 2.42
CA HIS A 165 16.25 -16.66 2.47
C HIS A 165 15.98 -17.26 1.09
N ILE A 166 16.03 -16.46 0.02
CA ILE A 166 15.90 -16.95 -1.35
C ILE A 166 17.22 -17.62 -1.77
N GLN A 167 17.17 -18.95 -1.93
CA GLN A 167 18.31 -19.76 -2.36
C GLN A 167 18.27 -20.04 -3.86
N GLU A 168 17.08 -20.22 -4.41
CA GLU A 168 16.81 -20.50 -5.82
C GLU A 168 15.47 -19.84 -6.19
N VAL A 169 15.30 -19.51 -7.48
CA VAL A 169 14.01 -19.05 -8.01
C VAL A 169 13.46 -20.11 -8.96
N LEU A 170 12.18 -20.41 -8.81
CA LEU A 170 11.50 -21.41 -9.62
C LEU A 170 10.93 -20.74 -10.86
N THR A 171 10.91 -21.45 -11.98
CA THR A 171 10.16 -21.01 -13.17
C THR A 171 8.72 -21.49 -13.08
N ASP A 172 7.84 -20.84 -13.83
CA ASP A 172 6.53 -21.43 -14.13
C ASP A 172 6.71 -22.83 -14.73
N ALA A 173 5.79 -23.72 -14.39
CA ALA A 173 5.82 -25.10 -14.82
C ALA A 173 5.76 -25.21 -16.36
N VAL A 174 6.75 -25.89 -16.94
CA VAL A 174 6.79 -26.19 -18.36
C VAL A 174 6.17 -27.57 -18.60
N ASP A 175 5.10 -27.62 -19.41
CA ASP A 175 4.51 -28.88 -19.85
C ASP A 175 5.39 -29.54 -20.92
N LEU A 176 5.95 -30.69 -20.59
CA LEU A 176 6.89 -31.41 -21.45
C LEU A 176 6.20 -32.27 -22.52
N ARG A 177 4.87 -32.44 -22.49
CA ARG A 177 4.12 -33.10 -23.58
C ARG A 177 4.11 -32.29 -24.87
N MET A 178 4.27 -30.98 -24.73
CA MET A 178 4.31 -30.05 -25.87
C MET A 178 5.70 -29.97 -26.52
N LEU A 179 6.70 -30.69 -25.99
CA LEU A 179 8.07 -30.67 -26.48
C LEU A 179 8.46 -32.04 -27.05
N ASP A 180 9.17 -32.01 -28.18
CA ASP A 180 9.86 -33.19 -28.72
C ASP A 180 11.06 -33.59 -27.83
N ALA A 181 11.78 -34.66 -28.21
CA ALA A 181 12.94 -35.18 -27.47
C ALA A 181 14.02 -34.11 -27.17
N LYS A 182 14.09 -33.04 -27.97
CA LYS A 182 14.83 -31.81 -27.68
C LYS A 182 13.93 -30.62 -27.99
N GLY A 183 13.72 -29.76 -27.00
CA GLY A 183 12.82 -28.63 -27.13
C GLY A 183 13.28 -27.41 -26.35
N ASN A 184 12.90 -26.24 -26.83
CA ASN A 184 13.09 -24.98 -26.14
C ASN A 184 11.74 -24.53 -25.60
N ALA A 185 11.69 -24.18 -24.31
CA ALA A 185 10.52 -23.59 -23.69
C ALA A 185 10.88 -22.22 -23.13
N ALA A 186 10.04 -21.23 -23.41
CA ALA A 186 10.11 -19.96 -22.70
C ALA A 186 9.27 -20.07 -21.42
N SER A 187 9.81 -19.60 -20.31
CA SER A 187 9.11 -19.54 -19.01
C SER A 187 9.47 -18.27 -18.25
N THR A 188 8.74 -17.98 -17.18
CA THR A 188 8.99 -16.82 -16.31
C THR A 188 9.44 -17.30 -14.95
N ALA A 189 10.50 -16.71 -14.40
CA ALA A 189 10.93 -16.97 -13.04
C ALA A 189 10.04 -16.23 -12.01
N TYR A 190 9.72 -16.92 -10.93
CA TYR A 190 8.95 -16.40 -9.81
C TYR A 190 9.83 -16.35 -8.54
N SER A 191 9.88 -15.19 -7.88
CA SER A 191 10.71 -14.95 -6.69
C SER A 191 10.17 -15.61 -5.43
N GLY A 192 8.88 -15.99 -5.40
CA GLY A 192 8.23 -16.60 -4.24
C GLY A 192 7.89 -15.64 -3.10
N ASP A 193 8.27 -14.37 -3.20
CA ASP A 193 8.08 -13.36 -2.13
C ASP A 193 7.63 -12.02 -2.73
N ALA A 194 6.51 -11.50 -2.23
CA ALA A 194 5.90 -10.26 -2.73
C ALA A 194 6.76 -8.99 -2.51
N GLN A 195 7.71 -9.03 -1.57
CA GLN A 195 8.63 -7.93 -1.30
C GLN A 195 10.00 -8.11 -1.98
N VAL A 196 10.15 -9.12 -2.87
CA VAL A 196 11.38 -9.35 -3.62
C VAL A 196 11.10 -9.28 -5.12
N ASN A 197 11.81 -8.38 -5.78
CA ASN A 197 11.67 -8.09 -7.20
C ASN A 197 12.91 -8.54 -7.98
N PHE A 198 12.77 -8.75 -9.29
CA PHE A 198 13.90 -8.95 -10.19
C PHE A 198 14.42 -7.60 -10.69
N THR A 199 15.74 -7.47 -10.81
CA THR A 199 16.35 -6.25 -11.39
C THR A 199 16.31 -6.27 -12.93
N THR A 200 16.29 -7.47 -13.51
CA THR A 200 16.23 -7.72 -14.95
C THR A 200 14.90 -8.40 -15.31
N SER A 201 14.65 -8.59 -16.61
CA SER A 201 13.51 -9.40 -17.06
C SER A 201 13.56 -10.80 -16.42
N PRO A 202 12.44 -11.28 -15.83
CA PRO A 202 12.34 -12.64 -15.30
C PRO A 202 12.12 -13.71 -16.37
N ALA A 203 12.05 -13.33 -17.65
CA ALA A 203 11.90 -14.28 -18.75
C ALA A 203 13.17 -15.13 -18.92
N VAL A 204 12.99 -16.44 -18.98
CA VAL A 204 14.07 -17.42 -19.15
C VAL A 204 13.73 -18.40 -20.27
N THR A 205 14.75 -18.82 -21.01
CA THR A 205 14.65 -19.88 -22.00
C THR A 205 15.25 -21.16 -21.42
N ILE A 206 14.47 -22.24 -21.46
CA ILE A 206 14.84 -23.55 -20.95
C ILE A 206 15.04 -24.49 -22.13
N HIS A 207 16.27 -24.98 -22.29
CA HIS A 207 16.64 -25.99 -23.28
C HIS A 207 16.56 -27.36 -22.61
N VAL A 208 15.54 -28.17 -22.96
CA VAL A 208 15.29 -29.47 -22.34
C VAL A 208 15.69 -30.59 -23.31
N THR A 209 16.40 -31.60 -22.78
CA THR A 209 16.65 -32.86 -23.48
C THR A 209 16.01 -34.01 -22.71
N LEU A 210 15.08 -34.71 -23.36
CA LEU A 210 14.43 -35.90 -22.84
C LEU A 210 15.19 -37.16 -23.30
N ALA A 211 15.22 -38.18 -22.45
CA ALA A 211 15.76 -39.50 -22.78
C ALA A 211 14.77 -40.59 -22.37
N PRO A 212 14.76 -41.76 -23.04
CA PRO A 212 14.03 -42.92 -22.56
C PRO A 212 14.47 -43.32 -21.15
N LYS A 213 13.53 -43.84 -20.37
CA LYS A 213 13.76 -44.36 -19.02
C LYS A 213 14.52 -45.69 -19.03
#